data_AF-A0A519SYU4-F1
#
_entry.id   AF-A0A519SYU4-F1
#
_cell.length_a   1.000
_cell.length_b   1.000
_cell.length_c   1.000
_cell.angle_alpha   90.00
_cell.angle_beta   90.00
_cell.angle_gamma   90.00
#
_symmetry.space_group_name_H-M   'P 1'
#
loop_
_entity.id
_entity.type
_entity.pdbx_description
1 polymer ?
#
loop_
_entity_poly.entity_id
_entity_poly.type
_entity_poly.pdbx_seq_one_letter_code
_entity_poly.pdbx_strand_id
1 'polypeptide(L)'
;MVDPLATYLALLQRGVALFDTLAKVYEPDMAYDWANRTLMQIGNTRMGLANRLANPKLLEVHTLAVMGLIDRYVDGHWADYMEIPKPDPAKRAQVLELHEKLTAVMNEVVNFHNALFVDI
;
A
#
# COMPACT_ATOMS: atom_id res chain seq x y z
N MET A 1 -4.70 16.11 -23.02
CA MET A 1 -5.51 16.10 -21.78
C MET A 1 -5.23 14.76 -21.12
N VAL A 2 -4.76 14.74 -19.87
CA VAL A 2 -4.48 13.49 -19.15
C VAL A 2 -5.81 12.92 -18.67
N ASP A 3 -6.05 11.63 -18.92
CA ASP A 3 -7.24 10.94 -18.41
C ASP A 3 -7.09 10.70 -16.89
N PRO A 4 -7.92 11.34 -16.05
CA PRO A 4 -7.81 11.21 -14.59
C PRO A 4 -8.06 9.78 -14.12
N LEU A 5 -8.97 9.05 -14.77
CA LEU A 5 -9.24 7.66 -14.42
C LEU A 5 -8.03 6.79 -14.77
N ALA A 6 -7.46 6.91 -15.96
CA ALA A 6 -6.28 6.14 -16.35
C ALA A 6 -5.09 6.37 -15.41
N THR A 7 -4.89 7.62 -14.96
CA THR A 7 -3.81 7.97 -14.04
C THR A 7 -4.05 7.39 -12.65
N TYR A 8 -5.29 7.47 -12.14
CA TYR A 8 -5.67 6.81 -10.89
C TYR A 8 -5.46 5.29 -10.94
N LEU A 9 -5.82 4.63 -12.06
CA LEU A 9 -5.59 3.19 -12.22
C LEU A 9 -4.10 2.83 -12.24
N ALA A 10 -3.25 3.66 -12.85
CA ALA A 10 -1.80 3.47 -12.80
C ALA A 10 -1.26 3.54 -11.35
N LEU A 11 -1.80 4.44 -10.51
CA LEU A 11 -1.46 4.49 -9.09
C LEU A 11 -1.87 3.24 -8.34
N LEU A 12 -3.08 2.71 -8.60
CA LEU A 12 -3.53 1.45 -8.00
C LEU A 12 -2.65 0.27 -8.43
N GLN A 13 -2.26 0.19 -9.71
CA GLN A 13 -1.34 -0.85 -10.20
C GLN A 13 0.02 -0.77 -9.50
N ARG A 14 0.56 0.45 -9.35
CA ARG A 14 1.81 0.67 -8.61
C ARG A 14 1.67 0.26 -7.14
N GLY A 15 0.55 0.59 -6.49
CA GLY A 15 0.26 0.14 -5.14
C GLY A 15 0.26 -1.39 -5.01
N VAL A 16 -0.44 -2.09 -5.90
CA VAL A 16 -0.45 -3.57 -5.94
C VAL A 16 0.96 -4.14 -6.09
N ALA A 17 1.76 -3.61 -7.02
CA ALA A 17 3.12 -4.07 -7.26
C ALA A 17 4.05 -3.84 -6.04
N LEU A 18 3.85 -2.73 -5.30
CA LEU A 18 4.59 -2.46 -4.07
C LEU A 18 4.22 -3.46 -2.97
N PHE A 19 2.93 -3.81 -2.83
CA PHE A 19 2.51 -4.86 -1.89
C PHE A 19 3.00 -6.26 -2.29
N ASP A 20 3.06 -6.58 -3.59
CA ASP A 20 3.70 -7.81 -4.08
C ASP A 20 5.19 -7.86 -3.72
N THR A 21 5.88 -6.70 -3.78
CA THR A 21 7.29 -6.61 -3.41
C THR A 21 7.47 -6.75 -1.90
N LEU A 22 6.60 -6.10 -1.10
CA LEU A 22 6.59 -6.27 0.35
C LEU A 22 6.36 -7.72 0.76
N ALA A 23 5.41 -8.43 0.14
CA ALA A 23 5.16 -9.84 0.44
C ALA A 23 6.45 -10.68 0.32
N LYS A 24 7.19 -10.52 -0.78
CA LYS A 24 8.47 -11.22 -1.01
C LYS A 24 9.55 -10.93 0.04
N VAL A 25 9.50 -9.75 0.68
CA VAL A 25 10.41 -9.40 1.77
C VAL A 25 10.09 -10.18 3.05
N TYR A 26 8.81 -10.50 3.30
CA TYR A 26 8.36 -11.21 4.49
C TYR A 26 8.18 -12.73 4.30
N GLU A 27 8.03 -13.21 3.06
CA GLU A 27 7.89 -14.64 2.73
C GLU A 27 8.96 -15.55 3.35
N PRO A 28 10.27 -15.19 3.38
CA PRO A 28 11.29 -16.04 4.02
C PRO A 28 11.04 -16.28 5.52
N ASP A 29 10.33 -15.36 6.17
CA ASP A 29 10.05 -15.38 7.60
C ASP A 29 8.67 -15.95 7.93
N MET A 30 7.93 -16.48 6.96
CA MET A 30 6.54 -16.92 7.12
C MET A 30 6.29 -17.96 8.23
N ALA A 31 7.34 -18.64 8.69
CA ALA A 31 7.27 -19.58 9.82
C ALA A 31 7.08 -18.87 11.17
N TYR A 32 7.33 -17.57 11.26
CA TYR A 32 7.10 -16.76 12.45
C TYR A 32 5.71 -16.12 12.44
N ASP A 33 5.05 -16.13 13.60
CA ASP A 33 3.68 -15.61 13.74
C ASP A 33 3.55 -14.13 13.33
N TRP A 34 4.55 -13.29 13.66
CA TRP A 34 4.54 -11.87 13.30
C TRP A 34 4.56 -11.71 11.77
N ALA A 35 5.48 -12.40 11.08
CA ALA A 35 5.61 -12.33 9.62
C ALA A 35 4.36 -12.86 8.92
N ASN A 36 3.76 -13.93 9.45
CA ASN A 36 2.51 -14.47 8.92
C ASN A 36 1.35 -13.46 9.05
N ARG A 37 1.22 -12.77 10.19
CA ARG A 37 0.24 -11.69 10.37
C ARG A 37 0.48 -10.52 9.40
N THR A 38 1.73 -10.14 9.22
CA THR A 38 2.14 -9.11 8.25
C THR A 38 1.76 -9.50 6.83
N LEU A 39 2.08 -10.73 6.41
CA LEU A 39 1.70 -11.28 5.10
C LEU A 39 0.18 -11.29 4.90
N MET A 40 -0.61 -11.63 5.93
CA MET A 40 -2.07 -11.54 5.85
C MET A 40 -2.55 -10.10 5.65
N GLN A 41 -1.96 -9.13 6.34
CA GLN A 41 -2.32 -7.71 6.19
C GLN A 41 -1.94 -7.19 4.80
N ILE A 42 -0.73 -7.51 4.32
CA ILE A 42 -0.27 -7.23 2.95
C ILE A 42 -1.27 -7.81 1.93
N GLY A 43 -1.65 -9.07 2.10
CA GLY A 43 -2.61 -9.75 1.23
C GLY A 43 -3.98 -9.05 1.20
N ASN A 44 -4.52 -8.69 2.37
CA ASN A 44 -5.79 -7.98 2.47
C ASN A 44 -5.76 -6.62 1.78
N THR A 45 -4.70 -5.84 1.99
CA THR A 45 -4.55 -4.52 1.37
C THR A 45 -4.39 -4.65 -0.14
N ARG A 46 -3.54 -5.57 -0.59
CA ARG A 46 -3.34 -5.89 -2.01
C ARG A 46 -4.66 -6.28 -2.69
N MET A 47 -5.45 -7.16 -2.08
CA MET A 47 -6.77 -7.53 -2.60
C MET A 47 -7.71 -6.32 -2.68
N GLY A 48 -7.68 -5.44 -1.67
CA GLY A 48 -8.44 -4.19 -1.68
C GLY A 48 -8.12 -3.30 -2.88
N LEU A 49 -6.86 -3.17 -3.23
CA LEU A 49 -6.43 -2.41 -4.42
C LEU A 49 -6.78 -3.14 -5.73
N ALA A 50 -6.51 -4.44 -5.81
CA ALA A 50 -6.81 -5.26 -6.99
C ALA A 50 -8.31 -5.29 -7.33
N ASN A 51 -9.17 -5.34 -6.32
CA ASN A 51 -10.63 -5.27 -6.52
C ASN A 51 -11.07 -3.94 -7.16
N ARG A 52 -10.38 -2.84 -6.83
CA ARG A 52 -10.65 -1.52 -7.44
C ARG A 52 -10.11 -1.42 -8.87
N LEU A 53 -9.04 -2.15 -9.20
CA LEU A 53 -8.59 -2.30 -10.58
C LEU A 53 -9.58 -3.11 -11.43
N ALA A 54 -10.16 -4.17 -10.86
CA ALA A 54 -11.13 -5.01 -11.55
C ALA A 54 -12.48 -4.31 -11.81
N ASN A 55 -12.85 -3.34 -10.97
CA ASN A 55 -14.06 -2.52 -11.13
C ASN A 55 -13.73 -1.03 -10.98
N PRO A 56 -13.12 -0.42 -12.02
CA PRO A 56 -12.52 0.91 -11.93
C PRO A 56 -13.60 1.99 -11.80
N LYS A 57 -13.54 2.75 -10.69
CA LYS A 57 -14.32 3.99 -10.52
C LYS A 57 -13.47 5.04 -9.83
N LEU A 58 -13.50 6.26 -10.34
CA LEU A 58 -12.89 7.42 -9.71
C LEU A 58 -13.97 8.18 -8.94
N LEU A 59 -14.12 7.83 -7.66
CA LEU A 59 -15.07 8.43 -6.72
C LEU A 59 -14.33 8.84 -5.45
N GLU A 60 -14.86 9.85 -4.77
CA GLU A 60 -14.35 10.34 -3.48
C GLU A 60 -14.15 9.19 -2.48
N VAL A 61 -15.21 8.44 -2.18
CA VAL A 61 -15.17 7.26 -1.30
C VAL A 61 -14.15 6.18 -1.73
N HIS A 62 -13.86 6.05 -3.03
CA HIS A 62 -12.85 5.11 -3.51
C HIS A 62 -11.43 5.61 -3.24
N THR A 63 -11.16 6.89 -3.52
CA THR A 63 -9.87 7.52 -3.24
C THR A 63 -9.60 7.51 -1.73
N LEU A 64 -10.59 7.88 -0.90
CA LEU A 64 -10.50 7.83 0.57
C LEU A 64 -10.18 6.43 1.09
N ALA A 65 -10.86 5.41 0.57
CA ALA A 65 -10.61 4.05 1.00
C ALA A 65 -9.22 3.54 0.59
N VAL A 66 -8.66 3.98 -0.54
CA VAL A 66 -7.29 3.63 -0.94
C VAL A 66 -6.26 4.30 -0.04
N MET A 67 -6.45 5.59 0.27
CA MET A 67 -5.59 6.31 1.21
C MET A 67 -5.60 5.60 2.58
N GLY A 68 -6.79 5.34 3.14
CA GLY A 68 -6.91 4.69 4.44
C GLY A 68 -6.38 3.25 4.49
N LEU A 69 -6.39 2.52 3.37
CA LEU A 69 -5.79 1.19 3.27
C LEU A 69 -4.26 1.25 3.34
N ILE A 70 -3.65 2.19 2.61
CA ILE A 70 -2.19 2.37 2.58
C ILE A 70 -1.70 2.94 3.92
N ASP A 71 -2.37 3.98 4.42
CA ASP A 71 -2.06 4.66 5.69
C ASP A 71 -2.06 3.67 6.86
N ARG A 72 -3.16 2.93 7.03
CA ARG A 72 -3.27 1.91 8.08
C ARG A 72 -2.19 0.84 8.00
N TYR A 73 -1.79 0.44 6.80
CA TYR A 73 -0.70 -0.52 6.64
C TYR A 73 0.64 0.07 7.10
N VAL A 74 0.98 1.26 6.61
CA VAL A 74 2.25 1.94 6.93
C VAL A 74 2.36 2.24 8.43
N ASP A 75 1.28 2.73 9.04
CA ASP A 75 1.23 3.03 10.48
C ASP A 75 1.24 1.76 11.35
N GLY A 76 0.61 0.68 10.89
CA GLY A 76 0.54 -0.57 11.64
C GLY A 76 1.85 -1.36 11.70
N HIS A 77 2.75 -1.17 10.74
CA HIS A 77 3.93 -2.04 10.55
C HIS A 77 5.25 -1.49 11.09
N TRP A 78 5.22 -0.65 12.13
CA TRP A 78 6.44 -0.22 12.83
C TRP A 78 6.97 -1.27 13.81
N ALA A 79 6.11 -2.20 14.26
CA ALA A 79 6.43 -3.19 15.29
C ALA A 79 7.29 -4.37 14.78
N ASP A 80 7.25 -4.67 13.47
CA ASP A 80 7.85 -5.89 12.90
C ASP A 80 9.39 -5.91 12.89
N TYR A 81 10.04 -4.76 13.04
CA TYR A 81 11.52 -4.67 13.01
C TYR A 81 12.15 -4.73 14.41
N MET A 82 11.34 -4.64 15.45
CA MET A 82 11.78 -4.63 16.85
C MET A 82 11.64 -6.01 17.51
N GLU A 83 10.81 -6.90 16.94
CA GLU A 83 10.47 -8.21 17.53
C GLU A 83 10.94 -9.40 16.68
N ILE A 84 12.25 -9.69 16.65
CA ILE A 84 12.81 -11.01 16.29
C ILE A 84 14.06 -11.22 17.15
N PRO A 85 14.52 -12.46 17.48
CA PRO A 85 15.71 -12.66 18.33
C PRO A 85 17.01 -11.99 17.83
N LYS A 86 17.04 -11.46 16.60
CA LYS A 86 18.16 -10.68 16.06
C LYS A 86 17.66 -9.63 15.04
N PRO A 87 18.03 -8.35 15.18
CA PRO A 87 17.69 -7.30 14.20
C PRO A 87 18.30 -7.59 12.82
N ASP A 88 17.53 -7.35 11.74
CA ASP A 88 18.01 -7.32 10.35
C ASP A 88 17.94 -5.88 9.78
N PRO A 89 19.07 -5.14 9.78
CA PRO A 89 19.11 -3.77 9.29
C PRO A 89 18.84 -3.63 7.78
N ALA A 90 19.22 -4.63 6.98
CA ALA A 90 19.06 -4.59 5.53
C ALA A 90 17.58 -4.76 5.15
N LYS A 91 16.92 -5.75 5.76
CA LYS A 91 15.47 -5.93 5.62
C LYS A 91 14.72 -4.68 6.07
N ARG A 92 15.09 -4.11 7.22
CA ARG A 92 14.48 -2.86 7.73
C ARG A 92 14.61 -1.72 6.73
N ALA A 93 15.80 -1.50 6.16
CA ALA A 93 16.03 -0.45 5.17
C ALA A 93 15.15 -0.66 3.92
N GLN A 94 15.05 -1.90 3.44
CA GLN A 94 14.21 -2.24 2.30
C GLN A 94 12.73 -1.97 2.55
N VAL A 95 12.22 -2.32 3.74
CA VAL A 95 10.80 -2.05 4.07
C VAL A 95 10.53 -0.56 4.21
N LEU A 96 11.43 0.20 4.83
CA LEU A 96 11.30 1.66 4.91
C LEU A 96 11.25 2.32 3.53
N GLU A 97 12.10 1.90 2.60
CA GLU A 97 12.06 2.39 1.21
C GLU A 97 10.71 2.06 0.52
N LEU A 98 10.16 0.87 0.77
CA LEU A 98 8.86 0.48 0.24
C LEU A 98 7.70 1.28 0.88
N HIS A 99 7.80 1.59 2.18
CA HIS A 99 6.85 2.46 2.87
C HIS A 99 6.86 3.87 2.29
N GLU A 100 8.03 4.46 2.04
CA GLU A 100 8.15 5.78 1.39
C GLU A 100 7.49 5.78 0.00
N LYS A 101 7.70 4.72 -0.79
CA LYS A 101 7.06 4.57 -2.11
C LYS A 101 5.54 4.43 -2.02
N LEU A 102 5.03 3.75 -1.00
CA LEU A 102 3.59 3.64 -0.71
C LEU A 102 3.00 4.98 -0.27
N THR A 103 3.69 5.71 0.62
CA THR A 103 3.30 7.07 1.02
C THR A 103 3.25 8.01 -0.18
N ALA A 104 4.19 7.90 -1.11
CA ALA A 104 4.14 8.66 -2.37
C ALA A 104 2.88 8.31 -3.21
N VAL A 105 2.54 7.02 -3.36
CA VAL A 105 1.28 6.62 -4.02
C VAL A 105 0.07 7.22 -3.32
N MET A 106 0.03 7.16 -1.99
CA MET A 106 -1.06 7.73 -1.20
C MET A 106 -1.19 9.24 -1.45
N ASN A 107 -0.08 9.99 -1.41
CA ASN A 107 -0.08 11.44 -1.66
C ASN A 107 -0.55 11.77 -3.09
N GLU A 108 -0.18 10.96 -4.08
CA GLU A 108 -0.69 11.12 -5.44
C GLU A 108 -2.20 10.85 -5.50
N VAL A 109 -2.72 9.88 -4.77
CA VAL A 109 -4.18 9.64 -4.63
C VAL A 109 -4.88 10.79 -3.89
N VAL A 110 -4.26 11.41 -2.88
CA VAL A 110 -4.78 12.63 -2.21
C VAL A 110 -5.03 13.74 -3.23
N ASN A 111 -4.15 13.93 -4.20
CA ASN A 111 -4.34 14.95 -5.23
C ASN A 111 -5.59 14.67 -6.08
N PHE A 112 -5.87 13.41 -6.42
CA PHE A 112 -7.11 13.02 -7.10
C PHE A 112 -8.34 13.24 -6.22
N HIS A 113 -8.25 12.85 -4.94
CA HIS A 113 -9.32 13.08 -3.98
C HIS A 113 -9.70 14.55 -3.92
N ASN A 114 -8.71 15.44 -3.76
CA ASN A 114 -8.93 16.89 -3.68
C ASN A 114 -9.50 17.45 -5.00
N ALA A 115 -9.00 16.99 -6.15
CA ALA A 115 -9.49 17.46 -7.45
C ALA A 115 -10.99 17.16 -7.66
N LEU A 116 -11.50 16.06 -7.11
CA LEU A 116 -12.94 15.74 -7.16
C LEU A 116 -13.83 16.75 -6.43
N PHE A 117 -13.28 17.57 -5.53
CA PHE A 117 -14.03 18.63 -4.83
C PHE A 117 -13.87 20.02 -5.45
N VAL A 118 -12.88 20.23 -6.32
CA VAL A 118 -12.65 21.54 -6.97
C VAL A 118 -13.53 21.73 -8.21
N ASP A 119 -14.05 20.63 -8.77
CA ASP A 119 -14.95 20.64 -9.94
C ASP A 119 -16.46 20.64 -9.57
N ILE A 120 -16.83 21.05 -8.34
CA ILE A 120 -18.23 21.20 -7.87
C ILE A 120 -18.59 22.67 -7.69
#